data_AF-A0A2M6W265-F1
#
_entry.id   AF-A0A2M6W265-F1
#
_cell.length_a   1.000
_cell.length_b   1.000
_cell.length_c   1.000
_cell.angle_alpha   90.00
_cell.angle_beta   90.00
_cell.angle_gamma   90.00
#
_symmetry.space_group_name_H-M   'P 1'
#
loop_
_entity.id
_entity.type
_entity.pdbx_description
1 polymer ?
#
loop_
_entity_poly.entity_id
_entity_poly.type
_entity_poly.pdbx_seq_one_letter_code
_entity_poly.pdbx_strand_id
1 'polypeptide(L)'
;IVIDPHAYRTYLSCYHAAHEYGETDVVLVTQNFHLPRALYFCHNMGVRAVGVSSDVGPYTLRHRVRMHARDVLARVKAVWQVEVSRPSH
;
A
#
# COMPACT_ATOMS: atom_id res chain seq x y z
N ILE A 1 8.83 -14.43 18.12
CA ILE A 1 7.98 -14.21 16.93
C ILE A 1 6.59 -13.86 17.45
N VAL A 2 6.05 -12.71 17.07
CA VAL A 2 4.68 -12.27 17.40
C VAL A 2 3.83 -12.41 16.14
N ILE A 3 2.60 -12.90 16.28
CA ILE A 3 1.64 -13.02 15.18
C ILE A 3 0.47 -12.11 15.53
N ASP A 4 0.09 -11.26 14.58
CA ASP A 4 -1.09 -10.40 14.68
C ASP A 4 -2.30 -11.13 14.06
N PRO A 5 -3.25 -11.62 14.87
CA PRO A 5 -4.40 -12.37 14.36
C PRO A 5 -5.47 -11.50 13.71
N HIS A 6 -5.42 -10.17 13.86
CA HIS A 6 -6.50 -9.25 13.44
C HIS A 6 -6.10 -8.34 12.26
N ALA A 7 -4.85 -8.38 11.81
CA ALA A 7 -4.34 -7.62 10.67
C ALA A 7 -4.75 -8.18 9.29
N TYR A 8 -6.05 -8.40 9.07
CA TYR A 8 -6.60 -8.91 7.79
C TYR A 8 -6.47 -7.93 6.62
N ARG A 9 -6.13 -6.66 6.91
CA ARG A 9 -6.01 -5.59 5.91
C ARG A 9 -4.66 -4.93 6.08
N THR A 10 -4.03 -4.55 4.97
CA THR A 10 -2.74 -3.84 4.95
C THR A 10 -2.73 -2.60 5.86
N TYR A 11 -3.85 -1.87 5.91
CA TYR A 11 -4.03 -0.73 6.81
C TYR A 11 -3.91 -1.15 8.29
N LEU A 12 -4.60 -2.22 8.69
CA LEU A 12 -4.59 -2.71 10.07
C LEU A 12 -3.20 -3.21 10.47
N SER A 13 -2.48 -3.87 9.56
CA SER A 13 -1.09 -4.27 9.81
C SER A 13 -0.20 -3.07 10.18
N CYS A 14 -0.28 -1.96 9.44
CA CYS A 14 0.48 -0.74 9.75
C CYS A 14 -0.05 -0.03 11.01
N TYR A 15 -1.37 -0.05 11.24
CA TYR A 15 -1.99 0.59 12.40
C TYR A 15 -1.60 -0.12 13.70
N HIS A 16 -1.71 -1.45 13.75
CA HIS A 16 -1.28 -2.22 14.91
C HIS A 16 0.23 -2.10 15.12
N ALA A 17 1.04 -2.10 14.05
CA ALA A 17 2.48 -1.84 14.16
C ALA A 17 2.75 -0.51 14.89
N ALA A 18 2.06 0.57 14.51
CA ALA A 18 2.25 1.88 15.14
C ALA A 18 1.68 1.97 16.57
N HIS A 19 0.46 1.46 16.79
CA HIS A 19 -0.34 1.81 17.98
C HIS A 19 -0.50 0.68 18.99
N GLU A 20 -0.43 -0.59 18.57
CA GLU A 20 -0.53 -1.74 19.46
C GLU A 20 0.84 -2.30 19.82
N TYR A 21 1.73 -2.37 18.83
CA TYR A 21 3.09 -2.89 19.00
C TYR A 21 4.14 -1.80 19.23
N GLY A 22 3.81 -0.53 18.92
CA GLY A 22 4.68 0.62 19.21
C GLY A 22 5.94 0.70 18.34
N GLU A 23 5.92 0.09 17.15
CA GLU A 23 7.05 0.05 16.23
C GLU A 23 7.21 1.38 15.49
N THR A 24 8.45 1.89 15.46
CA THR A 24 8.78 3.16 14.75
C THR A 24 9.55 2.95 13.46
N ASP A 25 10.21 1.80 13.30
CA ASP A 25 11.03 1.44 12.14
C ASP A 25 10.76 -0.01 11.76
N VAL A 26 10.33 -0.26 10.53
CA VAL A 26 9.95 -1.62 10.11
C VAL A 26 10.46 -1.97 8.72
N VAL A 27 10.79 -3.25 8.53
CA VAL A 27 10.99 -3.83 7.20
C VAL A 27 9.68 -4.50 6.79
N LEU A 28 9.03 -3.95 5.76
CA LEU A 28 7.74 -4.43 5.28
C LEU A 28 7.95 -5.39 4.11
N VAL A 29 7.64 -6.66 4.33
CA VAL A 29 7.79 -7.72 3.32
C VAL A 29 6.41 -8.07 2.75
N THR A 30 6.20 -7.83 1.46
CA THR A 30 4.95 -8.20 0.77
C THR A 30 5.17 -8.26 -0.74
N GLN A 31 4.15 -8.67 -1.49
CA GLN A 31 4.19 -8.67 -2.95
C GLN A 31 4.38 -7.24 -3.49
N ASN A 32 5.14 -7.04 -4.56
CA ASN A 32 5.40 -5.69 -5.12
C ASN A 32 4.12 -4.89 -5.37
N PHE A 33 3.03 -5.55 -5.77
CA PHE A 33 1.78 -4.85 -6.06
C PHE A 33 1.14 -4.20 -4.81
N HIS A 34 1.40 -4.76 -3.63
CA HIS A 34 0.93 -4.24 -2.34
C HIS A 34 1.91 -3.25 -1.72
N LEU A 35 3.20 -3.38 -2.05
CA LEU A 35 4.29 -2.65 -1.41
C LEU A 35 4.08 -1.12 -1.38
N PRO A 36 3.72 -0.43 -2.49
CA PRO A 36 3.51 1.02 -2.46
C PRO A 36 2.39 1.45 -1.50
N ARG A 37 1.30 0.67 -1.48
CA ARG A 37 0.13 0.96 -0.62
C ARG A 37 0.46 0.74 0.86
N ALA A 38 1.21 -0.31 1.15
CA ALA A 38 1.63 -0.64 2.51
C ALA A 38 2.60 0.42 3.06
N LEU A 39 3.59 0.82 2.26
CA LEU A 39 4.52 1.90 2.62
C LEU A 39 3.78 3.21 2.90
N TYR A 40 2.85 3.58 2.02
CA TYR A 40 2.02 4.78 2.20
C TYR A 40 1.26 4.79 3.54
N PHE A 41 0.62 3.67 3.91
CA PHE A 41 -0.09 3.61 5.19
C PHE A 41 0.85 3.69 6.38
N CYS A 42 1.93 2.91 6.40
CA CYS A 42 2.88 2.90 7.50
C CYS A 42 3.54 4.27 7.70
N HIS A 43 3.97 4.94 6.61
CA HIS A 43 4.53 6.29 6.69
C HIS A 43 3.53 7.31 7.22
N ASN A 44 2.27 7.28 6.76
CA ASN A 44 1.22 8.17 7.26
C ASN A 44 0.85 7.92 8.73
N MET A 45 1.18 6.76 9.28
CA MET A 45 0.99 6.40 10.69
C MET A 45 2.24 6.68 11.55
N GLY A 46 3.26 7.33 10.98
CA GLY A 46 4.50 7.67 11.70
C GLY A 46 5.51 6.54 11.79
N VAL A 47 5.28 5.41 11.12
CA VAL A 47 6.20 4.27 11.08
C VAL A 47 7.13 4.42 9.89
N ARG A 48 8.45 4.48 10.11
CA ARG A 48 9.45 4.49 9.05
C ARG A 48 9.59 3.09 8.45
N ALA A 49 8.85 2.83 7.38
CA ALA A 49 8.86 1.56 6.69
C ALA A 49 9.81 1.54 5.48
N VAL A 50 10.59 0.46 5.35
CA VAL A 50 11.31 0.11 4.10
C VAL A 50 10.70 -1.14 3.50
N GLY A 51 10.48 -1.13 2.18
CA GLY A 51 9.75 -2.21 1.51
C GLY A 51 10.67 -3.24 0.87
N VAL A 52 10.39 -4.52 1.10
CA VAL A 52 11.05 -5.65 0.42
C VAL A 52 9.99 -6.47 -0.31
N SER A 53 10.20 -6.70 -1.60
CA SER A 53 9.30 -7.55 -2.37
C SER A 53 9.50 -9.02 -2.03
N SER A 54 8.41 -9.74 -1.79
CA SER A 54 8.39 -11.19 -1.60
C SER A 54 7.97 -11.96 -2.86
N ASP A 55 8.01 -11.32 -4.03
CA ASP A 55 7.63 -11.99 -5.28
C ASP A 55 8.60 -13.12 -5.61
N VAL A 56 8.06 -14.31 -5.88
CA VAL A 56 8.86 -15.52 -6.15
C VAL A 56 9.40 -15.56 -7.61
N GLY A 57 9.04 -14.58 -8.44
CA GLY A 57 9.47 -14.50 -9.83
C GLY A 57 9.11 -13.17 -10.52
N PRO A 58 9.68 -12.92 -11.70
CA PRO A 58 9.42 -11.68 -12.43
C PRO A 58 7.97 -11.63 -12.94
N TYR A 59 7.31 -10.49 -12.77
CA TYR A 59 6.02 -10.27 -13.42
C TYR A 59 6.17 -10.36 -14.93
N THR A 60 5.20 -11.02 -15.58
CA THR A 60 5.10 -11.00 -17.04
C THR A 60 4.89 -9.57 -17.54
N LEU A 61 5.32 -9.29 -18.77
CA LEU A 61 5.12 -7.98 -19.40
C LEU A 61 3.63 -7.58 -19.38
N ARG A 62 2.72 -8.53 -19.64
CA ARG A 62 1.27 -8.32 -19.56
C ARG A 62 0.82 -7.87 -18.18
N HIS A 63 1.35 -8.47 -17.10
CA HIS A 63 1.00 -8.08 -15.74
C HIS A 63 1.47 -6.66 -15.41
N ARG A 64 2.71 -6.31 -15.78
CA ARG A 64 3.24 -4.95 -15.61
C ARG A 64 2.42 -3.91 -16.37
N VAL A 65 2.13 -4.16 -17.66
CA VAL A 65 1.33 -3.26 -18.49
C VAL A 65 -0.08 -3.10 -17.92
N ARG A 66 -0.72 -4.18 -17.47
CA ARG A 66 -2.05 -4.12 -16.82
C ARG A 66 -2.01 -3.27 -15.54
N MET A 67 -0.99 -3.44 -14.70
CA MET A 67 -0.83 -2.66 -13.47
C MET A 67 -0.60 -1.17 -13.76
N HIS A 68 0.29 -0.85 -14.71
CA HIS A 68 0.50 0.53 -15.13
C HIS A 68 -0.75 1.16 -15.73
N ALA A 69 -1.47 0.45 -16.60
CA ALA A 69 -2.73 0.94 -17.17
C ALA A 69 -3.76 1.22 -16.07
N ARG A 70 -3.90 0.33 -15.09
CA ARG A 70 -4.78 0.56 -13.93
C ARG A 70 -4.37 1.78 -13.12
N ASP A 71 -3.07 1.99 -12.92
CA ASP A 71 -2.56 3.14 -12.16
C ASP A 71 -2.83 4.47 -12.89
N VAL A 72 -2.59 4.50 -14.19
CA VAL A 72 -2.91 5.65 -15.05
C VAL A 72 -4.41 5.94 -15.02
N LEU A 73 -5.26 4.93 -15.18
CA LEU A 73 -6.71 5.09 -15.11
C LEU A 73 -7.18 5.60 -13.74
N ALA A 74 -6.58 5.12 -12.65
CA ALA A 74 -6.89 5.60 -11.30
C ALA A 74 -6.51 7.08 -11.12
N ARG A 75 -5.34 7.49 -11.63
CA ARG A 75 -4.88 8.89 -11.60
C ARG A 75 -5.80 9.79 -12.43
N VAL A 76 -6.15 9.37 -13.64
CA VAL A 76 -7.09 10.11 -14.52
C VAL A 76 -8.45 10.24 -13.85
N LYS A 77 -8.97 9.16 -13.25
CA LYS A 77 -10.22 9.20 -12.49
C LYS A 77 -10.14 10.18 -11.31
N ALA A 78 -9.03 10.20 -10.57
CA ALA A 78 -8.84 11.12 -9.45
C ALA A 78 -8.85 12.59 -9.92
N VAL A 79 -8.17 12.90 -11.02
CA VAL A 79 -8.21 14.25 -11.62
C VAL A 79 -9.61 14.63 -12.07
N TRP A 80 -10.31 13.73 -12.76
CA TRP A 80 -11.71 13.95 -13.16
C TRP A 80 -12.63 14.22 -11.95
N GLN A 81 -12.42 13.49 -10.85
CA GLN A 81 -13.19 13.67 -9.63
C GLN A 81 -12.95 15.03 -8.97
N VAL A 82 -11.74 15.56 -9.04
CA VAL A 82 -11.38 16.87 -8.48
C VAL A 82 -11.83 18.03 -9.37
N GLU A 83 -11.71 17.89 -10.69
CA GLU A 83 -11.96 18.99 -11.62
C GLU A 83 -13.40 19.06 -12.11
N VAL A 84 -14.05 17.90 -12.34
CA VAL A 84 -15.37 17.83 -12.96
C VAL A 84 -16.45 17.46 -11.96
N SER A 85 -16.28 16.33 -11.27
CA SER A 85 -17.31 15.82 -10.35
C SER A 85 -17.05 16.24 -8.90
N ARG A 86 -16.56 17.48 -8.69
CA ARG A 86 -16.27 18.04 -7.36
C ARG A 86 -17.35 17.55 -6.39
N PRO A 87 -17.01 16.82 -5.31
CA PRO A 87 -18.01 16.38 -4.36
C PRO A 87 -18.67 17.64 -3.80
N SER A 88 -19.91 17.89 -4.22
CA SER A 88 -20.77 18.87 -3.57
C SER A 88 -21.05 18.33 -2.18
N HIS A 89 -20.48 18.98 -1.17
CA HIS A 89 -21.01 18.91 0.19
C HIS A 89 -22.46 19.39 0.21
#